data_AF-A7RFB1-F1
#
_entry.id   AF-A7RFB1-F1
#
_cell.length_a   1.000
_cell.length_b   1.000
_cell.length_c   1.000
_cell.angle_alpha   90.00
_cell.angle_beta   90.00
_cell.angle_gamma   90.00
#
_symmetry.space_group_name_H-M   'P 1'
#
loop_
_entity.id
_entity.type
_entity.pdbx_description
1 polymer ?
#
loop_
_entity_poly.entity_id
_entity_poly.type
_entity_poly.pdbx_seq_one_letter_code
_entity_poly.pdbx_strand_id
1 'polypeptide(L)'
;MKQLFAIHGQRFAWKSSRECQICGENRQQVRKWCWSSFNLSRRPTIKELKEKKILKFSEYVDCIECHEYDRRADKPWTRLTPEDKAAIRKELNEFKSTEMQVHEESKQYTRFHRP
;
A
#
# COMPACT_ATOMS: atom_id res chain seq x y z
N MET A 1 21.85 -16.78 21.92
CA MET A 1 20.63 -16.15 22.48
C MET A 1 19.58 -16.07 21.39
N LYS A 2 18.40 -16.66 21.58
CA LYS A 2 17.31 -16.68 20.59
C LYS A 2 16.39 -15.48 20.86
N GLN A 3 16.31 -14.51 19.94
CA GLN A 3 15.25 -13.52 20.01
C GLN A 3 13.99 -14.08 19.34
N LEU A 4 12.89 -14.10 20.08
CA LEU A 4 11.57 -14.46 19.60
C LEU A 4 10.80 -13.16 19.34
N PHE A 5 10.39 -12.93 18.09
CA PHE A 5 9.30 -12.01 17.81
C PHE A 5 8.11 -12.82 17.30
N ALA A 6 6.92 -12.51 17.82
CA ALA A 6 5.67 -13.15 17.44
C ALA A 6 4.86 -12.18 16.59
N ILE A 7 4.47 -12.61 15.39
CA ILE A 7 3.42 -11.95 14.60
C ILE A 7 2.41 -13.06 14.26
N HIS A 8 1.13 -12.82 14.57
CA HIS A 8 0.00 -13.75 14.39
C HIS A 8 0.06 -15.09 15.15
N GLY A 9 0.55 -15.12 16.40
CA GLY A 9 0.34 -16.28 17.30
C GLY A 9 0.99 -17.60 16.87
N GLN A 10 1.80 -17.61 15.81
CA GLN A 10 2.54 -18.79 15.36
C GLN A 10 4.04 -18.59 15.57
N ARG A 11 4.64 -19.59 16.21
CA ARG A 11 6.04 -19.59 16.65
C ARG A 11 6.92 -20.04 15.47
N PHE A 12 7.39 -19.10 14.67
CA PHE A 12 8.30 -19.41 13.57
C PHE A 12 9.74 -19.58 14.06
N ALA A 13 10.27 -20.80 13.93
CA ALA A 13 11.67 -21.10 14.20
C ALA A 13 12.49 -20.95 12.91
N TRP A 14 13.35 -19.94 12.86
CA TRP A 14 14.41 -19.86 11.85
C TRP A 14 15.47 -20.92 12.16
N LYS A 15 15.43 -22.06 11.47
CA LYS A 15 16.56 -23.00 11.40
C LYS A 15 17.37 -22.66 10.14
N SER A 16 18.59 -22.14 10.34
CA SER A 16 19.69 -22.05 9.37
C SER A 16 19.36 -21.74 7.89
N SER A 17 19.51 -20.46 7.56
CA SER A 17 20.02 -19.85 6.32
C SER A 17 19.59 -20.26 4.90
N ARG A 18 18.97 -21.40 4.53
CA ARG A 18 18.79 -21.67 3.08
C ARG A 18 17.51 -22.32 2.58
N GLU A 19 16.52 -22.65 3.41
CA GLU A 19 15.28 -23.22 2.87
C GLU A 19 14.04 -22.50 3.41
N CYS A 20 13.39 -21.78 2.50
CA CYS A 20 12.07 -21.21 2.72
C CYS A 20 11.03 -22.34 2.70
N GLN A 21 10.50 -22.68 3.87
CA GLN A 21 9.54 -23.77 4.04
C GLN A 21 8.07 -23.37 3.72
N ILE A 22 7.86 -22.31 2.95
CA ILE A 22 6.50 -21.77 2.69
C ILE A 22 5.94 -22.24 1.33
N CYS A 23 6.75 -22.73 0.40
CA CYS A 23 6.28 -22.89 -0.97
C CYS A 23 5.63 -24.27 -1.24
N GLY A 24 4.32 -24.34 -1.01
CA GLY A 24 3.40 -25.20 -1.77
C GLY A 24 2.99 -24.59 -3.12
N GLU A 25 3.64 -23.52 -3.59
CA GLU A 25 3.26 -22.81 -4.82
C GLU A 25 4.43 -22.53 -5.78
N ASN A 26 4.04 -22.39 -7.05
CA ASN A 26 4.81 -22.47 -8.28
C ASN A 26 6.15 -21.70 -8.27
N ARG A 27 7.23 -22.38 -8.71
CA ARG A 27 8.65 -21.96 -8.68
C ARG A 27 8.93 -20.55 -9.23
N GLN A 28 8.12 -20.06 -10.16
CA GLN A 28 8.29 -18.76 -10.81
C GLN A 28 7.81 -17.59 -9.93
N GLN A 29 6.74 -17.78 -9.14
CA GLN A 29 6.16 -16.74 -8.29
C GLN A 29 7.01 -16.51 -7.03
N VAL A 30 7.60 -17.58 -6.49
CA VAL A 30 8.56 -17.56 -5.39
C VAL A 30 9.82 -16.76 -5.75
N ARG A 31 10.33 -16.90 -6.98
CA ARG A 31 11.48 -16.10 -7.45
C ARG A 31 11.16 -14.61 -7.46
N LYS A 32 9.99 -14.20 -7.95
CA LYS A 32 9.62 -12.78 -8.07
C LYS A 32 9.41 -12.11 -6.71
N TRP A 33 8.75 -12.79 -5.77
CA TRP A 33 8.48 -12.26 -4.42
C TRP A 33 9.72 -12.26 -3.50
N CYS A 34 10.51 -13.33 -3.53
CA CYS A 34 11.74 -13.44 -2.75
C CYS A 34 12.85 -12.51 -3.31
N TRP A 35 12.89 -12.31 -4.63
CA TRP A 35 13.78 -11.33 -5.29
C TRP A 35 13.39 -9.88 -4.98
N SER A 36 12.10 -9.56 -4.94
CA SER A 36 11.61 -8.24 -4.51
C SER A 36 12.00 -7.95 -3.06
N SER A 37 11.78 -8.91 -2.15
CA SER A 37 12.14 -8.79 -0.73
C SER A 37 13.67 -8.73 -0.50
N PHE A 38 14.46 -9.41 -1.33
CA PHE A 38 15.93 -9.35 -1.32
C PHE A 38 16.48 -8.03 -1.92
N ASN A 39 15.81 -7.44 -2.91
CA ASN A 39 16.16 -6.12 -3.44
C ASN A 39 15.81 -4.98 -2.46
N LEU A 40 14.70 -5.10 -1.74
CA LEU A 40 14.28 -4.10 -0.74
C LEU A 40 15.20 -4.04 0.48
N SER A 41 15.86 -5.15 0.83
CA SER A 41 16.87 -5.19 1.90
C SER A 41 18.26 -4.70 1.45
N ARG A 42 18.52 -4.66 0.14
CA ARG A 42 19.72 -4.05 -0.47
C ARG A 42 19.37 -2.73 -1.14
N ARG A 43 19.00 -1.74 -0.32
CA ARG A 43 18.77 -0.39 -0.83
C ARG A 43 20.11 0.23 -1.26
N PRO A 44 20.29 0.64 -2.53
CA PRO A 44 21.54 1.22 -3.01
C PRO A 44 21.82 2.55 -2.31
N THR A 45 23.09 2.85 -2.11
CA THR A 45 23.50 4.13 -1.50
C THR A 45 23.26 5.30 -2.45
N ILE A 46 23.11 6.52 -1.91
CA ILE A 46 22.94 7.74 -2.73
C ILE A 46 24.09 7.90 -3.73
N LYS A 47 25.31 7.50 -3.34
CA LYS A 47 26.50 7.54 -4.18
C LYS A 47 26.37 6.60 -5.38
N GLU A 48 25.95 5.36 -5.17
CA GLU A 48 25.71 4.40 -6.25
C GLU A 48 24.61 4.85 -7.23
N LEU A 49 23.56 5.51 -6.71
CA LEU A 49 22.49 6.06 -7.54
C LEU A 49 22.97 7.22 -8.43
N LYS A 50 23.85 8.08 -7.89
CA LYS A 50 24.49 9.18 -8.62
C LYS A 50 25.48 8.66 -9.67
N GLU A 51 26.30 7.68 -9.33
CA GLU A 51 27.26 7.03 -10.24
C GLU A 51 26.57 6.36 -11.42
N LYS A 52 25.46 5.65 -11.16
CA LYS A 52 24.65 4.99 -12.20
C LYS A 52 23.75 5.95 -12.99
N LYS A 53 23.71 7.25 -12.64
CA LYS A 53 22.88 8.29 -13.28
C LYS A 53 21.40 7.90 -13.43
N ILE A 54 20.86 7.10 -12.51
CA ILE A 54 19.47 6.60 -12.57
C ILE A 54 18.48 7.74 -12.28
N LEU A 55 18.80 8.61 -11.32
CA LEU A 55 18.03 9.78 -10.92
C LEU A 55 19.00 10.90 -10.55
N LYS A 56 18.71 12.12 -11.00
CA LYS A 56 19.44 13.34 -10.62
C LYS A 56 18.48 14.24 -9.86
N PHE A 57 18.84 14.60 -8.63
CA PHE A 57 18.11 15.59 -7.84
C PHE A 57 18.82 16.93 -7.97
N SER A 58 18.06 18.01 -8.14
CA SER A 58 18.59 19.36 -7.96
C SER A 58 18.99 19.54 -6.51
N GLU A 59 20.14 20.19 -6.28
CA GLU A 59 20.58 20.58 -4.94
C GLU A 59 19.89 21.87 -4.48
N TYR A 60 19.41 22.65 -5.44
CA TYR A 60 18.70 23.88 -5.21
C TYR A 60 17.20 23.65 -5.10
N VAL A 61 16.58 24.24 -4.07
CA VAL A 61 15.15 24.21 -3.79
C VAL A 61 14.68 25.66 -3.61
N ASP A 62 13.79 26.11 -4.47
CA ASP A 62 13.11 27.39 -4.31
C ASP A 62 12.07 27.32 -3.18
N CYS A 63 12.13 28.28 -2.27
CA CYS A 63 11.12 28.47 -1.23
C CYS A 63 10.36 29.77 -1.50
N ILE A 64 9.05 29.67 -1.70
CA ILE A 64 8.16 30.82 -1.90
C ILE A 64 7.18 30.85 -0.72
N GLU A 65 6.91 32.04 -0.19
CA GLU A 65 5.93 32.22 0.87
C GLU A 65 4.54 31.82 0.40
N CYS A 66 3.85 31.03 1.21
CA CYS A 66 2.48 30.62 0.94
C CYS A 66 1.51 31.64 1.56
N HIS A 67 0.35 31.83 0.93
CA HIS A 67 -0.71 32.67 1.47
C HIS A 67 -1.08 32.26 2.91
N GLU A 68 -1.17 33.24 3.80
CA GLU A 68 -1.63 33.06 5.17
C GLU A 68 -3.15 33.26 5.22
N TYR A 69 -3.89 32.16 5.23
CA TYR A 69 -5.34 32.13 5.41
C TYR A 69 -5.74 30.92 6.26
N ASP A 70 -6.92 30.97 6.86
CA ASP A 70 -7.43 29.86 7.66
C ASP A 70 -7.86 28.69 6.75
N ARG A 71 -7.15 27.56 6.88
CA ARG A 71 -7.41 26.32 6.14
C ARG A 71 -8.25 25.33 6.94
N ARG A 72 -8.79 25.73 8.08
CA ARG A 72 -9.64 24.88 8.92
C ARG A 72 -10.98 24.64 8.21
N ALA A 73 -11.38 23.39 8.16
CA ALA A 73 -12.69 22.95 7.69
C ALA A 73 -13.23 21.91 8.67
N ASP A 74 -14.57 21.88 8.84
CA ASP A 74 -15.20 20.81 9.61
C ASP A 74 -14.96 19.45 8.94
N LYS A 75 -14.90 18.40 9.75
CA LYS A 75 -14.66 17.03 9.31
C LYS A 75 -15.91 16.19 9.55
N PRO A 76 -16.98 16.34 8.73
CA PRO A 76 -18.27 15.71 9.00
C PRO A 76 -18.19 14.18 9.09
N TRP A 77 -17.23 13.55 8.40
CA TRP A 77 -16.98 12.10 8.46
C TRP A 77 -16.62 11.58 9.86
N THR A 78 -16.18 12.44 10.78
CA THR A 78 -15.87 12.05 12.17
C THR A 78 -17.10 11.81 13.02
N ARG A 79 -18.26 12.36 12.62
CA ARG A 79 -19.53 12.31 13.37
C ARG A 79 -20.52 11.27 12.83
N LEU A 80 -20.11 10.46 11.85
CA LEU A 80 -20.98 9.46 11.22
C LEU A 80 -21.27 8.27 12.15
N THR A 81 -22.56 8.00 12.37
CA THR A 81 -23.03 6.83 13.11
C THR A 81 -22.83 5.54 12.31
N PRO A 82 -22.85 4.35 12.96
CA PRO A 82 -22.86 3.08 12.25
C PRO A 82 -24.02 2.94 11.26
N GLU A 83 -25.19 3.47 11.62
CA GLU A 83 -26.40 3.51 10.78
C GLU A 83 -26.18 4.38 9.53
N ASP A 84 -25.65 5.60 9.69
CA ASP A 84 -25.34 6.50 8.56
C ASP A 84 -24.34 5.84 7.61
N LYS A 85 -23.32 5.18 8.17
CA LYS A 85 -22.34 4.45 7.36
C LYS A 85 -22.99 3.30 6.60
N ALA A 86 -24.00 2.63 7.16
CA ALA A 86 -24.71 1.56 6.46
C ALA A 86 -25.58 2.12 5.32
N ALA A 87 -26.29 3.21 5.57
CA ALA A 87 -27.06 3.91 4.55
C ALA A 87 -26.16 4.38 3.38
N ILE A 88 -25.04 5.04 3.68
CA ILE A 88 -24.08 5.52 2.68
C ILE A 88 -23.48 4.35 1.88
N ARG A 89 -23.17 3.20 2.51
CA ARG A 89 -22.67 2.02 1.79
C ARG A 89 -23.69 1.48 0.79
N LYS A 90 -24.97 1.44 1.17
CA LYS A 90 -26.05 1.00 0.31
C LYS A 90 -26.21 1.94 -0.88
N GLU A 91 -26.31 3.24 -0.63
CA GLU A 91 -26.46 4.28 -1.66
C GLU A 91 -25.29 4.25 -2.66
N LEU A 92 -24.05 4.15 -2.17
CA LEU A 92 -22.87 4.08 -3.03
C LEU A 92 -22.83 2.81 -3.89
N ASN A 93 -23.31 1.68 -3.38
CA ASN A 93 -23.35 0.44 -4.17
C ASN A 93 -24.42 0.52 -5.27
N GLU A 94 -25.57 1.10 -4.97
CA GLU A 94 -26.64 1.34 -5.92
C GLU A 94 -26.13 2.24 -7.06
N PHE A 95 -25.62 3.42 -6.72
CA PHE A 95 -25.02 4.37 -7.69
C PHE A 95 -23.97 3.72 -8.59
N LYS A 96 -23.05 2.93 -8.02
CA LYS A 96 -21.98 2.25 -8.76
C LYS A 96 -22.48 1.18 -9.72
N SER A 97 -23.65 0.61 -9.43
CA SER A 97 -24.22 -0.48 -10.22
C SER A 97 -25.14 0.01 -11.34
N THR A 98 -25.82 1.14 -11.16
CA THR A 98 -26.87 1.62 -12.07
C THR A 98 -26.50 2.88 -12.84
N GLU A 99 -25.82 3.84 -12.20
CA GLU A 99 -25.63 5.19 -12.74
C GLU A 99 -24.18 5.46 -13.17
N MET A 100 -23.22 4.91 -12.43
CA MET A 100 -21.81 5.18 -12.67
C MET A 100 -21.32 4.47 -13.95
N GLN A 101 -21.02 5.26 -14.98
CA GLN A 101 -20.46 4.76 -16.22
C GLN A 101 -19.02 4.27 -16.01
N VAL A 102 -18.79 2.98 -16.28
CA VAL A 102 -17.48 2.33 -16.21
C VAL A 102 -17.25 1.55 -17.49
N HIS A 103 -16.05 1.65 -18.04
CA HIS A 103 -15.66 0.86 -19.21
C HIS A 103 -15.82 -0.64 -18.94
N GLU A 104 -16.32 -1.40 -19.91
CA GLU A 104 -16.67 -2.82 -19.75
C GLU A 104 -15.53 -3.66 -19.16
N GLU A 105 -14.31 -3.52 -19.69
CA GLU A 105 -13.13 -4.25 -19.20
C GLU A 105 -12.67 -3.85 -17.79
N SER A 106 -13.10 -2.67 -17.32
CA SER A 106 -12.73 -2.12 -16.02
C SER A 106 -13.79 -2.33 -14.94
N LYS A 107 -14.96 -2.90 -15.28
CA LYS A 107 -16.05 -3.11 -14.32
C LYS A 107 -15.61 -3.91 -13.08
N GLN A 108 -14.70 -4.87 -13.26
CA GLN A 108 -14.11 -5.67 -12.18
C GLN A 108 -13.34 -4.85 -11.13
N TYR A 109 -12.87 -3.64 -11.46
CA TYR A 109 -12.16 -2.76 -10.54
C TYR A 109 -13.09 -1.83 -9.75
N THR A 110 -14.40 -1.89 -10.01
CA THR A 110 -15.39 -1.11 -9.26
C THR A 110 -15.42 -1.56 -7.81
N ARG A 111 -15.04 -0.65 -6.90
CA ARG A 111 -14.95 -0.95 -5.46
C ARG A 111 -16.33 -0.91 -4.82
N PHE A 112 -16.91 -2.07 -4.55
CA PHE A 112 -18.15 -2.22 -3.79
C PHE A 112 -17.93 -2.27 -2.28
N HIS A 113 -18.91 -1.79 -1.51
CA HIS A 113 -18.95 -1.80 -0.05
C HIS A 113 -19.74 -3.00 0.46
N ARG A 114 -19.38 -3.49 1.65
CA ARG A 114 -20.18 -4.54 2.31
C ARG A 114 -21.53 -3.94 2.73
N PRO A 115 -22.65 -4.69 2.61
CA PRO A 115 -23.92 -4.30 3.20
C PRO A 115 -23.73 -3.99 4.69
#